data_AF-A0A0K0G1K4-F1
#
_entry.id   AF-A0A0K0G1K4-F1
#
_cell.length_a   1.000
_cell.length_b   1.000
_cell.length_c   1.000
_cell.angle_alpha   90.00
_cell.angle_beta   90.00
_cell.angle_gamma   90.00
#
_symmetry.space_group_name_H-M   'P 1'
#
loop_
_entity.id
_entity.type
_entity.pdbx_description
1 polymer ?
#
loop_
_entity_poly.entity_id
_entity_poly.type
_entity_poly.pdbx_seq_one_letter_code
_entity_poly.pdbx_strand_id
1 'polypeptide(L)'
;MIGVGEVNETLTPIQRRRLQDRKEWEAYWKVRKLESEGTFFPAMRYYAQRAFDFPATFVRENIVEPLHDKYKKPYYHRRFNRVPEIDQCGVNDMACFYEANEQYRLDKLVDGNILDILKQRVDRCLNYDERNINKCANVIEDMEESELNFFIKYGEMGSEADCRDVYMKQKHRMIWERRHPEIMAERERLYKEHKEKLKAGKFDYSFWKKGMFFQDKKNCEAPYEFVLSKSTLENDKPLSRDWNYYKKVKEDPEFDKEQGKTSNFRIV
;
A
#
# COMPACT_ATOMS: atom_id res chain seq x y z
N MET A 1 5.20 17.22 -20.11
CA MET A 1 6.60 17.48 -20.52
C MET A 1 7.15 18.57 -19.59
N ILE A 2 7.84 18.16 -18.53
CA ILE A 2 8.44 19.07 -17.54
C ILE A 2 9.88 19.33 -18.02
N GLY A 3 10.23 20.60 -18.14
CA GLY A 3 11.49 21.06 -18.74
C GLY A 3 12.72 20.47 -18.06
N VAL A 4 13.56 19.82 -18.87
CA VAL A 4 14.92 19.45 -18.52
C VAL A 4 15.73 20.74 -18.47
N GLY A 5 15.86 21.32 -17.28
CA GLY A 5 16.73 22.47 -17.04
C GLY A 5 18.19 22.09 -17.29
N GLU A 6 18.93 23.04 -17.88
CA GLU A 6 20.35 22.98 -18.23
C GLU A 6 21.17 22.15 -17.24
N VAL A 7 21.71 21.03 -17.73
CA VAL A 7 22.64 20.20 -16.96
C VAL A 7 23.98 20.93 -16.97
N ASN A 8 24.26 21.70 -15.92
CA ASN A 8 25.61 22.16 -15.64
C ASN A 8 26.48 20.93 -15.33
N GLU A 9 27.17 20.40 -16.36
CA GLU A 9 27.99 19.18 -16.30
C GLU A 9 29.14 19.25 -15.28
N THR A 10 29.49 20.46 -14.83
CA THR A 10 30.58 20.72 -13.88
C THR A 10 30.20 20.51 -12.40
N LEU A 11 28.91 20.35 -12.07
CA LEU A 11 28.43 20.29 -10.68
C LEU A 11 28.12 18.86 -10.22
N THR A 12 28.53 18.54 -8.98
CA THR A 12 28.18 17.26 -8.36
C THR A 12 26.65 17.11 -8.22
N PRO A 13 26.09 15.88 -8.20
CA PRO A 13 24.66 15.67 -8.04
C PRO A 13 24.07 16.27 -6.75
N ILE A 14 24.90 16.41 -5.70
CA ILE A 14 24.51 17.03 -4.42
C ILE A 14 24.38 18.54 -4.60
N GLN A 15 25.38 19.19 -5.20
CA GLN A 15 25.35 20.63 -5.47
C GLN A 15 24.19 21.00 -6.39
N ARG A 16 23.90 20.16 -7.40
CA ARG A 16 22.73 20.36 -8.28
C ARG A 16 21.41 20.34 -7.52
N ARG A 17 21.21 19.37 -6.61
CA ARG A 17 20.02 19.32 -5.75
C ARG A 17 19.89 20.58 -4.89
N ARG A 18 20.98 21.01 -4.23
CA ARG A 18 20.95 22.23 -3.40
C ARG A 18 20.58 23.48 -4.18
N LEU A 19 21.08 23.62 -5.40
CA LEU A 19 20.73 24.74 -6.27
C LEU A 19 19.26 24.70 -6.68
N GLN A 20 18.73 23.52 -6.97
CA GLN A 20 17.31 23.34 -7.24
C GLN A 20 16.48 23.71 -6.00
N ASP A 21 16.82 23.18 -4.83
CA ASP A 21 16.14 23.49 -3.56
C ASP A 21 16.16 25.00 -3.28
N ARG A 22 17.28 25.68 -3.54
CA ARG A 22 17.40 27.15 -3.39
C ARG A 22 16.48 27.89 -4.36
N LYS A 23 16.44 27.50 -5.63
CA LYS A 23 15.56 28.10 -6.64
C LYS A 23 14.09 27.93 -6.26
N GLU A 24 13.70 26.74 -5.81
CA GLU A 24 12.35 26.45 -5.35
C GLU A 24 11.99 27.27 -4.10
N TRP A 25 12.94 27.42 -3.17
CA TRP A 25 12.76 28.24 -1.96
C TRP A 25 12.61 29.73 -2.25
N GLU A 26 13.44 30.28 -3.14
CA GLU A 26 13.34 31.67 -3.59
C GLU A 26 12.02 31.93 -4.31
N ALA A 27 11.59 30.99 -5.16
CA ALA A 27 10.29 31.06 -5.83
C ALA A 27 9.13 31.04 -4.83
N TYR A 28 9.19 30.18 -3.80
CA TYR A 28 8.20 30.13 -2.72
C TYR A 28 8.07 31.49 -2.02
N TRP A 29 9.18 32.09 -1.63
CA TRP A 29 9.17 33.41 -0.96
C TRP A 29 8.70 34.54 -1.87
N LYS A 30 9.00 34.47 -3.18
CA LYS A 30 8.48 35.42 -4.16
C LYS A 30 6.95 35.35 -4.24
N VAL A 31 6.38 34.14 -4.29
CA VAL A 31 4.92 33.95 -4.28
C VAL A 31 4.31 34.45 -2.97
N ARG A 32 4.86 34.06 -1.82
CA ARG A 32 4.39 34.51 -0.50
C ARG A 32 4.42 36.03 -0.34
N LYS A 33 5.41 36.71 -0.91
CA LYS A 33 5.49 38.17 -0.88
C LYS A 33 4.34 38.79 -1.66
N LEU A 34 4.09 38.32 -2.89
CA LEU A 34 2.97 38.77 -3.72
C LEU A 34 1.61 38.54 -3.03
N GLU A 35 1.42 37.39 -2.38
CA GLU A 35 0.21 37.09 -1.60
C GLU A 35 0.01 37.99 -0.38
N SER A 36 1.10 38.57 0.16
CA SER A 36 1.04 39.41 1.36
C SER A 36 0.69 40.87 1.06
N GLU A 37 0.77 41.30 -0.20
CA GLU A 37 0.50 42.67 -0.62
C GLU A 37 -1.00 43.01 -0.49
N GLY A 38 -1.30 44.18 0.07
CA GLY A 38 -2.66 44.74 0.12
C GLY A 38 -3.35 44.75 1.49
N THR A 39 -2.99 43.88 2.44
CA THR A 39 -3.58 43.87 3.80
C THR A 39 -2.55 43.74 4.91
N PHE A 40 -2.80 44.35 6.07
CA PHE A 40 -1.84 44.41 7.18
C PHE A 40 -1.51 43.03 7.81
N PHE A 41 -2.53 42.18 8.04
CA PHE A 41 -2.32 40.89 8.72
C PHE A 41 -1.46 39.91 7.92
N PRO A 42 -1.68 39.68 6.60
CA PRO A 42 -0.79 38.83 5.79
C PRO A 42 0.62 39.39 5.66
N ALA A 43 0.79 40.71 5.54
CA ALA A 43 2.09 41.36 5.53
C ALA A 43 2.86 41.11 6.83
N MET A 44 2.24 41.33 7.99
CA MET A 44 2.84 41.03 9.29
C MET A 44 3.23 39.56 9.43
N ARG A 45 2.35 38.63 9.01
CA ARG A 45 2.63 37.19 9.04
C ARG A 45 3.80 36.82 8.13
N TYR A 46 3.89 37.42 6.93
CA TYR A 46 5.01 37.22 6.01
C TYR A 46 6.33 37.62 6.66
N TYR A 47 6.41 38.83 7.22
CA TYR A 47 7.64 39.32 7.85
C TYR A 47 8.03 38.51 9.09
N ALA A 48 7.05 38.11 9.91
CA ALA A 48 7.29 37.24 11.06
C ALA A 48 7.90 35.89 10.63
N GLN A 49 7.32 35.22 9.63
CA GLN A 49 7.88 33.98 9.11
C GLN A 49 9.26 34.17 8.49
N ARG A 50 9.46 35.28 7.76
CA ARG A 50 10.75 35.60 7.14
C ARG A 50 11.83 35.86 8.18
N ALA A 51 11.49 36.47 9.32
CA ALA A 51 12.41 36.73 10.42
C ALA A 51 12.90 35.42 11.08
N PHE A 52 12.09 34.36 11.10
CA PHE A 52 12.52 33.04 11.59
C PHE A 52 13.24 32.21 10.53
N ASP A 53 12.78 32.27 9.27
CA ASP A 53 13.37 31.48 8.20
C ASP A 53 14.76 31.97 7.77
N PHE A 54 14.98 33.28 7.72
CA PHE A 54 16.26 33.85 7.32
C PHE A 54 17.45 33.32 8.14
N PRO A 55 17.44 33.37 9.49
CA PRO A 55 18.52 32.80 10.29
C PRO A 55 18.60 31.27 10.14
N ALA A 56 17.48 30.56 10.01
CA ALA A 56 17.49 29.11 9.81
C ALA A 56 18.17 28.70 8.48
N THR A 57 17.84 29.39 7.40
CA THR A 57 18.47 29.20 6.08
C THR A 57 19.95 29.56 6.13
N PHE A 58 20.31 30.66 6.79
CA PHE A 58 21.71 31.04 6.98
C PHE A 58 22.52 29.94 7.70
N VAL A 59 21.98 29.37 8.78
CA VAL A 59 22.65 28.27 9.53
C VAL A 59 22.76 27.02 8.66
N ARG A 60 21.70 26.66 7.93
CA ARG A 60 21.68 25.50 7.03
C ARG A 60 22.79 25.60 5.97
N GLU A 61 22.88 26.73 5.29
CA GLU A 61 23.80 26.92 4.16
C GLU A 61 25.24 27.19 4.60
N ASN A 62 25.46 28.00 5.64
CA ASN A 62 26.83 28.40 6.03
C ASN A 62 27.49 27.43 7.02
N ILE A 63 26.71 26.72 7.82
CA ILE A 63 27.24 25.86 8.90
C ILE A 63 26.97 24.39 8.58
N VAL A 64 25.71 24.00 8.36
CA VAL A 64 25.33 22.58 8.29
C VAL A 64 25.81 21.93 7.00
N GLU A 65 25.59 22.54 5.84
CA GLU A 65 25.97 21.96 4.54
C GLU A 65 27.49 21.74 4.40
N PRO A 66 28.38 22.71 4.72
CA PRO A 66 29.82 22.50 4.64
C PRO A 66 30.32 21.47 5.65
N LEU A 67 29.75 21.47 6.86
CA LEU A 67 30.09 20.50 7.90
C LEU A 67 29.68 19.08 7.48
N HIS A 68 28.49 18.94 6.91
CA HIS A 68 28.00 17.68 6.37
C HIS A 68 28.93 17.20 5.26
N ASP A 69 29.30 18.05 4.30
CA ASP A 69 30.20 17.66 3.21
C ASP A 69 31.59 17.22 3.70
N LYS A 70 32.12 17.88 4.74
CA LYS A 70 33.41 17.53 5.33
C LYS A 70 33.39 16.19 6.08
N TYR A 71 32.32 15.88 6.78
CA TYR A 71 32.23 14.72 7.69
C TYR A 71 31.24 13.64 7.25
N LYS A 72 30.77 13.68 6.00
CA LYS A 72 29.83 12.70 5.47
C LYS A 72 30.46 11.32 5.41
N LYS A 73 29.98 10.40 6.25
CA LYS A 73 30.31 8.98 6.13
C LYS A 73 29.47 8.36 5.02
N PRO A 74 30.07 7.61 4.08
CA PRO A 74 29.31 6.88 3.09
C PRO A 74 28.49 5.79 3.78
N TYR A 75 27.21 5.68 3.43
CA TYR A 75 26.36 4.57 3.79
C TYR A 75 25.86 3.91 2.51
N TYR A 76 25.75 2.59 2.52
CA TYR A 76 25.32 1.81 1.36
C TYR A 76 24.06 1.03 1.70
N HIS A 77 23.18 0.90 0.72
CA HIS A 77 22.04 0.01 0.85
C HIS A 77 22.53 -1.44 0.76
N ARG A 78 22.18 -2.26 1.75
CA ARG A 78 22.52 -3.68 1.76
C ARG A 78 21.78 -4.38 0.63
N ARG A 79 22.51 -5.17 -0.17
CA ARG A 79 21.94 -6.00 -1.24
C ARG A 79 21.96 -7.45 -0.76
N PHE A 80 20.80 -8.07 -0.72
CA PHE A 80 20.67 -9.50 -0.45
C PHE A 80 20.57 -10.24 -1.77
N ASN A 81 21.34 -11.32 -1.92
CA ASN A 81 21.19 -12.22 -3.04
C ASN A 81 19.94 -13.09 -2.84
N ARG A 82 19.34 -13.55 -3.93
CA ARG A 82 18.21 -14.48 -3.86
C ARG A 82 18.72 -15.87 -3.47
N VAL A 83 17.94 -16.52 -2.62
CA VAL A 83 18.09 -17.89 -2.14
C VAL A 83 17.05 -18.75 -2.89
N PRO A 84 17.27 -20.07 -3.06
CA PRO A 84 16.22 -20.98 -3.50
C PRO A 84 14.94 -20.83 -2.65
N GLU A 85 13.79 -20.88 -3.32
CA GLU A 85 12.48 -20.85 -2.66
C GLU A 85 12.12 -22.22 -2.04
N ILE A 86 11.08 -22.22 -1.21
CA ILE A 86 10.66 -23.43 -0.46
C ILE A 86 10.21 -24.60 -1.34
N ASP A 87 9.82 -24.34 -2.59
CA ASP A 87 9.44 -25.35 -3.56
C ASP A 87 10.63 -26.12 -4.15
N GLN A 88 11.82 -25.53 -4.13
CA GLN A 88 13.07 -26.11 -4.60
C GLN A 88 13.82 -26.87 -3.50
N CYS A 89 13.53 -26.56 -2.23
CA CYS A 89 14.17 -27.21 -1.09
C CYS A 89 13.75 -28.67 -0.93
N GLY A 90 14.69 -29.52 -0.49
CA GLY A 90 14.38 -30.86 -0.02
C GLY A 90 13.54 -30.84 1.26
N VAL A 91 12.62 -31.79 1.42
CA VAL A 91 11.66 -31.83 2.55
C VAL A 91 12.35 -31.82 3.93
N ASN A 92 13.51 -32.47 4.03
CA ASN A 92 14.28 -32.61 5.27
C ASN A 92 15.50 -31.67 5.34
N ASP A 93 15.68 -30.79 4.37
CA ASP A 93 16.81 -29.84 4.37
C ASP A 93 16.45 -28.60 5.19
N MET A 94 16.91 -28.60 6.45
CA MET A 94 16.66 -27.51 7.38
C MET A 94 17.47 -26.24 7.05
N ALA A 95 18.62 -26.36 6.38
CA ALA A 95 19.42 -25.21 6.00
C ALA A 95 18.74 -24.44 4.87
N CYS A 96 18.31 -25.15 3.82
CA CYS A 96 17.54 -24.55 2.73
C CYS A 96 16.23 -23.93 3.24
N PHE A 97 15.51 -24.64 4.13
CA PHE A 97 14.30 -24.09 4.74
C PHE A 97 14.56 -22.80 5.54
N TYR A 98 15.63 -22.76 6.33
CA TYR A 98 15.97 -21.58 7.12
C TYR A 98 16.25 -20.36 6.23
N GLU A 99 17.09 -20.52 5.21
CA GLU A 99 17.43 -19.43 4.30
C GLU A 99 16.21 -18.95 3.50
N ALA A 100 15.37 -19.88 3.02
CA ALA A 100 14.12 -19.55 2.33
C ALA A 100 13.14 -18.82 3.24
N ASN A 101 13.04 -19.20 4.52
CA ASN A 101 12.15 -18.54 5.48
C ASN A 101 12.63 -17.12 5.80
N GLU A 102 13.94 -16.90 5.94
CA GLU A 102 14.50 -15.57 6.14
C GLU A 102 14.29 -14.67 4.92
N GLN A 103 14.44 -15.20 3.69
CA GLN A 103 14.09 -14.44 2.49
C GLN A 103 12.60 -14.08 2.48
N TYR A 104 11.72 -15.03 2.79
CA TYR A 104 10.28 -14.79 2.90
C TYR A 104 9.95 -13.68 3.90
N ARG A 105 10.59 -13.67 5.09
CA ARG A 105 10.40 -12.62 6.10
C ARG A 105 10.81 -11.25 5.59
N LEU A 106 11.94 -11.16 4.89
CA LEU A 106 12.40 -9.93 4.25
C LEU A 106 11.44 -9.46 3.17
N ASP A 107 10.98 -10.35 2.30
CA ASP A 107 10.05 -10.00 1.22
C ASP A 107 8.67 -9.57 1.80
N LYS A 108 8.18 -10.21 2.89
CA LYS A 108 6.97 -9.78 3.61
C LYS A 108 7.13 -8.37 4.19
N LEU A 109 8.29 -8.06 4.77
CA LEU A 109 8.60 -6.72 5.28
C LEU A 109 8.63 -5.68 4.15
N VAL A 110 9.25 -6.01 3.01
CA VAL A 110 9.30 -5.12 1.85
C VAL A 110 7.90 -4.86 1.29
N ASP A 111 7.09 -5.91 1.12
CA ASP A 111 5.70 -5.79 0.64
C ASP A 111 4.86 -4.92 1.59
N GLY A 112 5.05 -5.03 2.91
CA GLY A 112 4.41 -4.15 3.89
C GLY A 112 4.79 -2.68 3.72
N ASN A 113 6.09 -2.40 3.52
CA ASN A 113 6.55 -1.03 3.26
C ASN A 113 6.04 -0.47 1.92
N ILE A 114 5.85 -1.32 0.91
CA ILE A 114 5.24 -0.90 -0.36
C ILE A 114 3.81 -0.40 -0.12
N LEU A 115 3.01 -1.13 0.67
CA LEU A 115 1.67 -0.69 1.03
C LEU A 115 1.67 0.63 1.81
N ASP A 116 2.59 0.81 2.74
CA ASP A 116 2.69 2.06 3.50
C ASP A 116 3.02 3.25 2.60
N ILE A 117 3.88 3.07 1.60
CA ILE A 117 4.15 4.10 0.59
C ILE A 117 2.88 4.43 -0.20
N LEU A 118 2.10 3.44 -0.62
CA LEU A 118 0.85 3.65 -1.36
C LEU A 118 -0.20 4.38 -0.51
N LYS A 119 -0.36 3.99 0.77
CA LYS A 119 -1.23 4.69 1.72
C LYS A 119 -0.82 6.14 1.90
N GLN A 120 0.47 6.42 2.04
CA GLN A 120 0.97 7.81 2.12
C GLN A 120 0.70 8.61 0.85
N ARG A 121 0.72 7.98 -0.34
CA ARG A 121 0.34 8.65 -1.58
C ARG A 121 -1.14 8.99 -1.63
N VAL A 122 -2.00 8.06 -1.19
CA VAL A 122 -3.44 8.31 -1.08
C VAL A 122 -3.70 9.47 -0.12
N ASP A 123 -3.13 9.41 1.08
CA ASP A 123 -3.27 10.47 2.10
C ASP A 123 -2.80 11.83 1.57
N ARG A 124 -1.63 11.91 0.94
CA ARG A 124 -1.14 13.16 0.31
C ARG A 124 -2.07 13.67 -0.79
N CYS A 125 -2.65 12.78 -1.60
CA CYS A 125 -3.58 13.19 -2.66
C CYS A 125 -4.88 13.73 -2.07
N LEU A 126 -5.46 13.03 -1.08
CA LEU A 126 -6.69 13.46 -0.41
C LEU A 126 -6.52 14.80 0.32
N ASN A 127 -5.39 14.99 1.00
CA ASN A 127 -5.07 16.25 1.67
C ASN A 127 -4.82 17.41 0.69
N TYR A 128 -4.35 17.13 -0.53
CA TYR A 128 -4.11 18.16 -1.54
C TYR A 128 -5.40 18.54 -2.30
N ASP A 129 -6.22 17.55 -2.66
CA ASP A 129 -7.42 17.70 -3.48
C ASP A 129 -8.72 17.55 -2.65
N GLU A 130 -8.79 18.09 -1.42
CA GLU A 130 -9.89 17.91 -0.45
C GLU A 130 -11.31 18.00 -1.03
N ARG A 131 -11.52 18.84 -2.07
CA ARG A 131 -12.82 19.06 -2.70
C ARG A 131 -13.13 18.13 -3.89
N ASN A 132 -12.12 17.50 -4.49
CA ASN A 132 -12.22 16.75 -5.75
C ASN A 132 -11.52 15.40 -5.67
N ILE A 133 -12.14 14.47 -4.95
CA ILE A 133 -11.59 13.12 -4.73
C ILE A 133 -11.40 12.33 -6.04
N ASN A 134 -12.16 12.66 -7.09
CA ASN A 134 -12.06 11.99 -8.40
C ASN A 134 -10.66 12.06 -9.03
N LYS A 135 -9.86 13.09 -8.70
CA LYS A 135 -8.47 13.19 -9.19
C LYS A 135 -7.55 12.14 -8.56
N CYS A 136 -7.88 11.68 -7.36
CA CYS A 136 -7.12 10.68 -6.62
C CYS A 136 -7.49 9.23 -6.99
N ALA A 137 -8.41 9.04 -7.94
CA ALA A 137 -8.91 7.73 -8.35
C ALA A 137 -7.80 6.71 -8.65
N ASN A 138 -6.77 7.10 -9.42
CA ASN A 138 -5.68 6.19 -9.78
C ASN A 138 -4.84 5.76 -8.57
N VAL A 139 -4.60 6.69 -7.64
CA VAL A 139 -3.77 6.41 -6.46
C VAL A 139 -4.51 5.49 -5.48
N ILE A 140 -5.82 5.69 -5.35
CA ILE A 140 -6.69 4.84 -4.54
C ILE A 140 -6.78 3.44 -5.16
N GLU A 141 -6.92 3.36 -6.48
CA GLU A 141 -6.94 2.09 -7.22
C GLU A 141 -5.65 1.28 -7.02
N ASP A 142 -4.49 1.91 -7.20
CA ASP A 142 -3.18 1.26 -7.02
C ASP A 142 -3.03 0.70 -5.59
N MET A 143 -3.55 1.44 -4.59
CA MET A 143 -3.53 1.04 -3.19
C MET A 143 -4.44 -0.17 -2.93
N GLU A 144 -5.71 -0.10 -3.36
CA GLU A 144 -6.70 -1.17 -3.14
C GLU A 144 -6.30 -2.47 -3.85
N GLU A 145 -5.77 -2.38 -5.08
CA GLU A 145 -5.25 -3.52 -5.84
C GLU A 145 -4.05 -4.15 -5.11
N SER A 146 -3.13 -3.33 -4.61
CA SER A 146 -1.96 -3.81 -3.87
C SER A 146 -2.34 -4.40 -2.52
N GLU A 147 -3.31 -3.81 -1.81
CA GLU A 147 -3.83 -4.33 -0.53
C GLU A 147 -4.50 -5.69 -0.73
N LEU A 148 -5.30 -5.85 -1.79
CA LEU A 148 -5.88 -7.14 -2.13
C LEU A 148 -4.80 -8.19 -2.43
N ASN A 149 -3.79 -7.83 -3.23
CA ASN A 149 -2.69 -8.75 -3.56
C ASN A 149 -1.90 -9.16 -2.31
N PHE A 150 -1.65 -8.21 -1.41
CA PHE A 150 -1.01 -8.48 -0.13
C PHE A 150 -1.85 -9.43 0.74
N PHE A 151 -3.16 -9.20 0.84
CA PHE A 151 -4.07 -10.06 1.60
C PHE A 151 -4.18 -11.47 1.00
N ILE A 152 -4.20 -11.59 -0.34
CA ILE A 152 -4.16 -12.89 -1.02
C ILE A 152 -2.89 -13.65 -0.65
N LYS A 153 -1.74 -12.98 -0.57
CA LYS A 153 -0.45 -13.61 -0.24
C LYS A 153 -0.32 -13.95 1.25
N TYR A 154 -0.57 -12.98 2.13
CA TYR A 154 -0.24 -13.07 3.56
C TYR A 154 -1.44 -13.03 4.53
N GLY A 155 -2.64 -12.74 4.05
CA GLY A 155 -3.84 -12.62 4.89
C GLY A 155 -4.25 -13.94 5.55
N GLU A 156 -4.94 -13.86 6.69
CA GLU A 156 -5.43 -15.02 7.47
C GLU A 156 -4.36 -16.04 7.90
N MET A 157 -3.08 -15.68 7.76
CA MET A 157 -1.96 -16.46 8.23
C MET A 157 -1.77 -16.20 9.74
N GLY A 158 -1.40 -17.22 10.50
CA GLY A 158 -1.05 -17.03 11.92
C GLY A 158 0.20 -16.16 12.08
N SER A 159 0.39 -15.58 13.28
CA SER A 159 1.62 -14.86 13.66
C SER A 159 2.89 -15.69 13.45
N GLU A 160 2.78 -17.01 13.65
CA GLU A 160 3.87 -17.98 13.51
C GLU A 160 3.98 -18.56 12.08
N ALA A 161 3.31 -17.97 11.09
CA ALA A 161 3.29 -18.52 9.74
C ALA A 161 4.65 -18.44 9.05
N ASP A 162 5.08 -19.58 8.52
CA ASP A 162 6.32 -19.73 7.77
C ASP A 162 6.09 -19.70 6.26
N CYS A 163 7.18 -19.68 5.49
CA CYS A 163 7.14 -19.80 4.03
C CYS A 163 6.38 -21.04 3.52
N ARG A 164 6.36 -22.14 4.29
CA ARG A 164 5.62 -23.38 3.98
C ARG A 164 4.11 -23.17 3.96
N ASP A 165 3.60 -22.43 4.93
CA ASP A 165 2.16 -22.21 5.06
C ASP A 165 1.67 -21.33 3.91
N VAL A 166 2.43 -20.29 3.57
CA VAL A 166 2.11 -19.41 2.42
C VAL A 166 2.13 -20.19 1.11
N TYR A 167 3.10 -21.10 0.96
CA TYR A 167 3.16 -21.99 -0.19
C TYR A 167 1.94 -22.93 -0.27
N MET A 168 1.47 -23.46 0.87
CA MET A 168 0.24 -24.26 0.90
C MET A 168 -1.01 -23.43 0.60
N LYS A 169 -1.10 -22.19 1.07
CA LYS A 169 -2.16 -21.25 0.71
C LYS A 169 -2.18 -20.98 -0.80
N GLN A 170 -1.01 -20.74 -1.40
CA GLN A 170 -0.87 -20.54 -2.83
C GLN A 170 -1.36 -21.78 -3.61
N LYS A 171 -0.97 -22.99 -3.19
CA LYS A 171 -1.47 -24.24 -3.78
C LYS A 171 -2.98 -24.37 -3.67
N HIS A 172 -3.54 -24.09 -2.49
CA HIS A 172 -4.98 -24.14 -2.28
C HIS A 172 -5.72 -23.22 -3.26
N ARG A 173 -5.24 -21.97 -3.42
CA ARG A 173 -5.76 -21.01 -4.39
C ARG A 173 -5.69 -21.56 -5.82
N MET A 174 -4.54 -22.06 -6.26
CA MET A 174 -4.39 -22.58 -7.63
C MET A 174 -5.31 -23.79 -7.89
N ILE A 175 -5.49 -24.67 -6.91
CA ILE A 175 -6.42 -25.81 -7.02
C ILE A 175 -7.86 -25.31 -7.10
N TRP A 176 -8.22 -24.30 -6.32
CA TRP A 176 -9.56 -23.70 -6.33
C TRP A 176 -9.86 -23.00 -7.67
N GLU A 177 -8.91 -22.23 -8.19
CA GLU A 177 -9.01 -21.55 -9.50
C GLU A 177 -9.17 -22.55 -10.64
N ARG A 178 -8.44 -23.67 -10.59
CA ARG A 178 -8.59 -24.75 -11.56
C ARG A 178 -9.97 -25.40 -11.53
N ARG A 179 -10.66 -25.40 -10.38
CA ARG A 179 -12.00 -26.00 -10.22
C ARG A 179 -13.14 -25.05 -10.60
N HIS A 180 -12.91 -23.74 -10.58
CA HIS A 180 -13.95 -22.72 -10.81
C HIS A 180 -13.54 -21.71 -11.90
N PRO A 181 -13.33 -22.16 -13.15
CA PRO A 181 -12.98 -21.26 -14.26
C PRO A 181 -14.06 -20.20 -14.54
N GLU A 182 -15.32 -20.50 -14.28
CA GLU A 182 -16.46 -19.59 -14.47
C GLU A 182 -16.36 -18.35 -13.59
N ILE A 183 -15.95 -18.51 -12.33
CA ILE A 183 -15.79 -17.39 -11.39
C ILE A 183 -14.59 -16.53 -11.81
N MET A 184 -13.53 -17.15 -12.34
CA MET A 184 -12.35 -16.44 -12.80
C MET A 184 -12.63 -15.61 -14.06
N ALA A 185 -13.37 -16.18 -15.01
CA ALA A 185 -13.81 -15.45 -16.21
C ALA A 185 -14.72 -14.27 -15.86
N GLU A 186 -15.63 -14.45 -14.90
CA GLU A 186 -16.50 -13.38 -14.41
C GLU A 186 -15.69 -12.26 -13.72
N ARG A 187 -14.75 -12.63 -12.84
CA ARG A 187 -13.86 -11.66 -12.18
C ARG A 187 -13.04 -10.87 -13.20
N GLU A 188 -12.51 -11.53 -14.23
CA GLU A 188 -11.75 -10.88 -15.30
C GLU A 188 -12.63 -9.89 -16.09
N ARG A 189 -13.88 -10.27 -16.39
CA ARG A 189 -14.85 -9.38 -17.03
C ARG A 189 -15.11 -8.13 -16.19
N LEU A 190 -15.41 -8.32 -14.90
CA LEU A 190 -15.67 -7.21 -13.97
C LEU A 190 -14.45 -6.28 -13.83
N TYR A 191 -13.24 -6.84 -13.78
CA TYR A 191 -12.02 -6.05 -13.71
C TYR A 191 -11.77 -5.24 -15.00
N LYS A 192 -12.02 -5.82 -16.17
CA LYS A 192 -11.95 -5.10 -17.46
C LYS A 192 -12.95 -3.94 -17.49
N GLU A 193 -14.20 -4.19 -17.12
CA GLU A 193 -15.25 -3.16 -17.06
C GLU A 193 -14.87 -2.04 -16.08
N HIS A 194 -14.31 -2.38 -14.92
CA HIS A 194 -13.82 -1.41 -13.94
C HIS A 194 -12.70 -0.53 -14.49
N LYS A 195 -11.68 -1.12 -15.11
CA LYS A 195 -10.58 -0.35 -15.72
C LYS A 195 -11.06 0.52 -16.88
N GLU A 196 -12.08 0.10 -17.64
CA GLU A 196 -12.73 0.92 -18.67
C GLU A 196 -13.49 2.12 -18.06
N LYS A 197 -14.24 1.90 -16.97
CA LYS A 197 -14.92 2.98 -16.23
C LYS A 197 -13.92 3.98 -15.66
N LEU A 198 -12.82 3.50 -15.10
CA LEU A 198 -11.74 4.33 -14.56
C LEU A 198 -11.08 5.18 -15.66
N LYS A 199 -10.83 4.61 -16.85
CA LYS A 199 -10.36 5.38 -18.03
C LYS A 199 -11.38 6.42 -18.48
N ALA A 200 -12.67 6.13 -18.36
CA ALA A 200 -13.75 7.08 -18.64
C ALA A 200 -13.95 8.14 -17.53
N GLY A 201 -13.14 8.11 -16.46
CA GLY A 201 -13.22 9.05 -15.33
C GLY A 201 -14.36 8.78 -14.35
N LYS A 202 -15.05 7.63 -14.48
CA LYS A 202 -16.08 7.19 -13.54
C LYS A 202 -15.43 6.28 -12.50
N PHE A 203 -15.13 6.84 -11.33
CA PHE A 203 -14.56 6.07 -10.24
C PHE A 203 -15.65 5.51 -9.33
N ASP A 204 -15.66 4.19 -9.13
CA ASP A 204 -16.60 3.49 -8.26
C ASP A 204 -15.87 2.89 -7.05
N TYR A 205 -16.11 3.45 -5.86
CA TYR A 205 -15.54 2.96 -4.60
C TYR A 205 -16.06 1.58 -4.19
N SER A 206 -17.21 1.15 -4.71
CA SER A 206 -17.87 -0.09 -4.30
C SER A 206 -17.28 -1.34 -4.95
N PHE A 207 -16.48 -1.18 -6.02
CA PHE A 207 -15.85 -2.29 -6.74
C PHE A 207 -14.97 -3.15 -5.82
N TRP A 208 -14.10 -2.51 -5.03
CA TRP A 208 -13.24 -3.19 -4.05
C TRP A 208 -13.96 -3.48 -2.72
N LYS A 209 -15.04 -2.75 -2.41
CA LYS A 209 -15.81 -2.83 -1.16
C LYS A 209 -17.15 -3.53 -1.33
N LYS A 210 -17.19 -4.65 -2.06
CA LYS A 210 -18.39 -5.48 -2.19
C LYS A 210 -18.69 -6.23 -0.88
N GLY A 211 -19.39 -5.57 0.03
CA GLY A 211 -20.17 -6.23 1.09
C GLY A 211 -19.44 -6.66 2.37
N MET A 212 -18.24 -6.17 2.63
CA MET A 212 -17.64 -6.21 3.97
C MET A 212 -16.98 -4.88 4.25
N PHE A 213 -17.41 -4.20 5.30
CA PHE A 213 -16.63 -3.11 5.85
C PHE A 213 -15.33 -3.67 6.43
N PHE A 214 -14.31 -2.83 6.57
CA PHE A 214 -13.07 -3.19 7.27
C PHE A 214 -13.31 -3.80 8.66
N GLN A 215 -14.47 -3.51 9.26
CA GLN A 215 -14.96 -4.12 10.50
C GLN A 215 -15.35 -5.61 10.36
N ASP A 216 -15.82 -6.05 9.19
CA ASP A 216 -16.27 -7.43 8.96
C ASP A 216 -15.10 -8.38 8.61
N LYS A 217 -14.06 -7.89 7.91
CA LYS A 217 -12.83 -8.66 7.61
C LYS A 217 -12.11 -9.13 8.88
N LYS A 218 -12.25 -8.37 9.95
CA LYS A 218 -11.63 -8.62 11.25
C LYS A 218 -12.26 -9.80 12.02
N ASN A 219 -13.41 -10.31 11.57
CA ASN A 219 -14.03 -11.52 12.10
C ASN A 219 -13.44 -12.82 11.51
N CYS A 220 -12.57 -12.70 10.49
CA CYS A 220 -11.97 -13.83 9.78
C CYS A 220 -10.53 -14.15 10.24
N GLU A 221 -9.92 -13.33 11.09
CA GLU A 221 -8.50 -13.45 11.47
C GLU A 221 -8.32 -14.00 12.89
N ALA A 222 -7.19 -14.70 13.13
CA ALA A 222 -6.93 -15.38 14.39
C ALA A 222 -6.45 -14.40 15.50
N PRO A 223 -6.84 -14.61 16.78
CA PRO A 223 -6.82 -13.58 17.82
C PRO A 223 -5.44 -13.20 18.42
N TYR A 224 -4.30 -13.59 17.84
CA TYR A 224 -2.98 -13.46 18.50
C TYR A 224 -1.93 -12.58 17.78
N GLU A 225 -2.33 -11.75 16.80
CA GLU A 225 -1.44 -10.71 16.26
C GLU A 225 -1.74 -9.33 16.90
N PHE A 226 -0.70 -8.72 17.49
CA PHE A 226 -0.76 -7.40 18.15
C PHE A 226 -0.80 -6.22 17.17
N VAL A 227 -0.72 -6.47 15.86
CA VAL A 227 -0.88 -5.44 14.82
C VAL A 227 -2.31 -5.51 14.31
N LEU A 228 -3.23 -5.01 15.14
CA LEU A 228 -4.66 -5.01 14.84
C LEU A 228 -4.96 -4.12 13.64
N SER A 229 -5.71 -4.64 12.68
CA SER A 229 -6.44 -3.80 11.73
C SER A 229 -7.75 -3.28 12.35
N LYS A 230 -8.58 -4.05 13.12
CA LYS A 230 -9.61 -3.47 14.04
C LYS A 230 -10.24 -4.38 15.13
N SER A 231 -11.36 -3.96 15.79
CA SER A 231 -12.17 -4.26 17.03
C SER A 231 -12.79 -5.64 17.46
N THR A 232 -12.49 -6.22 18.64
CA THR A 232 -12.77 -7.62 19.11
C THR A 232 -14.19 -7.97 19.60
N LEU A 233 -15.28 -7.60 18.92
CA LEU A 233 -16.63 -7.99 19.34
C LEU A 233 -17.46 -8.59 18.19
N GLU A 234 -17.97 -9.81 18.44
CA GLU A 234 -19.04 -10.59 17.77
C GLU A 234 -18.75 -11.63 16.66
N ASN A 235 -19.54 -12.71 16.73
CA ASN A 235 -19.33 -14.06 16.21
C ASN A 235 -19.92 -14.29 14.81
N ASP A 236 -19.19 -14.01 13.73
CA ASP A 236 -19.58 -14.49 12.39
C ASP A 236 -18.38 -15.02 11.61
N LYS A 237 -18.41 -16.31 11.24
CA LYS A 237 -17.43 -16.93 10.34
C LYS A 237 -18.02 -17.06 8.92
N PRO A 238 -17.29 -16.75 7.85
CA PRO A 238 -17.77 -16.91 6.48
C PRO A 238 -17.89 -18.39 6.07
N LEU A 239 -18.83 -18.67 5.15
CA LEU A 239 -19.24 -20.00 4.66
C LEU A 239 -18.08 -20.91 4.21
N SER A 240 -16.97 -20.32 3.76
CA SER A 240 -15.77 -21.02 3.29
C SER A 240 -14.97 -21.74 4.39
N ARG A 241 -15.28 -21.51 5.68
CA ARG A 241 -14.62 -22.16 6.83
C ARG A 241 -15.49 -23.14 7.60
N ASP A 242 -16.73 -23.42 7.18
CA ASP A 242 -17.59 -24.37 7.89
C ASP A 242 -17.41 -25.81 7.38
N TRP A 243 -16.58 -26.59 8.06
CA TRP A 243 -16.26 -27.97 7.66
C TRP A 243 -17.49 -28.89 7.66
N ASN A 244 -18.50 -28.57 8.48
CA ASN A 244 -19.74 -29.35 8.57
C ASN A 244 -20.59 -29.19 7.30
N TYR A 245 -20.56 -28.01 6.67
CA TYR A 245 -21.27 -27.77 5.41
C TYR A 245 -20.64 -28.56 4.26
N TYR A 246 -19.31 -28.52 4.10
CA TYR A 246 -18.62 -29.30 3.07
C TYR A 246 -18.76 -30.81 3.26
N LYS A 247 -18.82 -31.27 4.52
CA LYS A 247 -19.12 -32.67 4.84
C LYS A 247 -20.52 -33.06 4.36
N LYS A 248 -21.52 -32.22 4.62
CA LYS A 248 -22.91 -32.45 4.19
C LYS A 248 -23.10 -32.38 2.67
N VAL A 249 -22.48 -31.43 1.98
CA VAL A 249 -22.52 -31.33 0.50
C VAL A 249 -21.87 -32.55 -0.16
N LYS A 250 -20.83 -33.11 0.47
CA LYS A 250 -20.18 -34.33 -0.01
C LYS A 250 -21.04 -35.58 0.22
N GLU A 251 -21.79 -35.61 1.32
CA GLU A 251 -22.71 -36.70 1.67
C GLU A 251 -24.01 -36.62 0.86
N ASP A 252 -24.47 -35.40 0.52
CA ASP A 252 -25.67 -35.12 -0.24
C ASP A 252 -25.45 -34.00 -1.29
N PRO A 253 -25.31 -34.35 -2.58
CA PRO A 253 -25.11 -33.39 -3.67
C PRO A 253 -26.34 -32.52 -4.00
N GLU A 254 -27.54 -32.86 -3.51
CA GLU A 254 -28.76 -32.07 -3.74
C GLU A 254 -28.99 -30.97 -2.70
N PHE A 255 -28.36 -31.09 -1.53
CA PHE A 255 -28.44 -30.14 -0.42
C PHE A 255 -28.12 -28.69 -0.82
N ASP A 256 -27.18 -28.49 -1.76
CA ASP A 256 -26.79 -27.16 -2.23
C ASP A 256 -27.84 -26.53 -3.17
N LYS A 257 -28.58 -27.36 -3.91
CA LYS A 257 -29.63 -26.90 -4.83
C LYS A 257 -30.90 -26.46 -4.10
N GLU A 258 -31.20 -27.07 -2.95
CA GLU A 258 -32.36 -26.71 -2.12
C GLU A 258 -32.20 -25.35 -1.42
N GLN A 259 -30.96 -24.92 -1.15
CA GLN A 259 -30.64 -23.71 -0.39
C GLN A 259 -30.79 -22.41 -1.19
N GLY A 260 -31.42 -22.40 -2.37
CA GLY A 260 -31.55 -21.26 -3.30
C GLY A 260 -31.79 -19.87 -2.64
N LYS A 261 -30.73 -19.26 -2.11
CA LYS A 261 -30.77 -18.04 -1.31
C LYS A 261 -30.09 -16.94 -2.10
N THR A 262 -30.90 -16.09 -2.74
CA THR A 262 -30.52 -14.69 -2.93
C THR A 262 -30.41 -14.07 -1.54
N SER A 263 -29.24 -13.52 -1.19
CA SER A 263 -29.04 -12.82 0.07
C SER A 263 -29.97 -11.61 0.14
N ASN A 264 -31.07 -11.71 0.90
CA ASN A 264 -31.91 -10.56 1.23
C ASN A 264 -31.27 -9.79 2.39
N PHE A 265 -30.84 -8.57 2.09
CA PHE A 265 -30.36 -7.62 3.08
C PHE A 265 -31.53 -7.10 3.91
N ARG A 266 -31.47 -7.25 5.25
CA ARG A 266 -32.44 -6.65 6.17
C ARG A 266 -31.68 -5.76 7.15
N ILE A 267 -31.93 -4.46 7.07
CA ILE A 267 -31.40 -3.47 8.01
C ILE A 267 -32.20 -3.61 9.31
N VAL A 268 -31.52 -3.97 10.38
CA VAL A 268 -31.91 -3.60 11.75
C VAL A 268 -30.73 -2.87 12.35
#